data_AF-A0A929JCM1-F1
#
_entry.id   AF-A0A929JCM1-F1
#
_cell.length_a   1.000
_cell.length_b   1.000
_cell.length_c   1.000
_cell.angle_alpha   90.00
_cell.angle_beta   90.00
_cell.angle_gamma   90.00
#
_symmetry.space_group_name_H-M   'P 1'
#
loop_
_entity.id
_entity.type
_entity.pdbx_description
1 polymer ?
#
loop_
_entity_poly.entity_id
_entity_poly.type
_entity_poly.pdbx_seq_one_letter_code
_entity_poly.pdbx_strand_id
1 'polypeptide(L)'
;MEKQANNVHTAAFAEAFFIGNLLFVGAFYLALWVLYLLRYKQASAITQRHLKQTLIGSTISTSIFLAINIFIMLTSGYASVTALFLLEFYFMLLLPLFLVVGIHGFT
;
A
#
# COMPACT_ATOMS: atom_id res chain seq x y z
N MET A 1 -2.98 -21.44 -21.80
CA MET A 1 -3.33 -20.01 -21.94
C MET A 1 -3.99 -19.44 -20.68
N GLU A 2 -4.92 -20.16 -20.05
CA GLU A 2 -5.62 -19.73 -18.82
C GLU A 2 -4.70 -19.40 -17.62
N LYS A 3 -3.63 -20.18 -17.42
CA LYS A 3 -2.65 -19.95 -16.34
C LYS A 3 -1.90 -18.61 -16.48
N GLN A 4 -1.74 -18.10 -17.70
CA GLN A 4 -1.02 -16.85 -17.96
C GLN A 4 -1.92 -15.64 -17.75
N ALA A 5 -3.19 -15.71 -18.17
CA ALA A 5 -4.20 -14.70 -17.86
C ALA A 5 -4.41 -14.54 -16.35
N ASN A 6 -4.54 -15.65 -15.61
CA ASN A 6 -4.69 -15.63 -14.15
C ASN A 6 -3.50 -14.96 -13.41
N ASN A 7 -2.28 -15.11 -13.94
CA ASN A 7 -1.08 -14.48 -13.38
C ASN A 7 -1.05 -12.96 -13.61
N VAL A 8 -1.52 -12.50 -14.77
CA VAL A 8 -1.63 -11.05 -15.10
C VAL A 8 -2.70 -10.39 -14.23
N HIS A 9 -3.86 -11.03 -14.08
CA HIS A 9 -4.91 -10.51 -13.20
C HIS A 9 -4.45 -10.42 -11.74
N THR A 10 -3.72 -11.42 -11.26
CA THR A 10 -3.20 -11.42 -9.87
C THR A 10 -2.22 -10.29 -9.61
N ALA A 11 -1.36 -9.93 -10.58
CA ALA A 11 -0.45 -8.79 -10.46
C ALA A 11 -1.21 -7.46 -10.39
N ALA A 12 -2.18 -7.25 -11.29
CA ALA A 12 -3.03 -6.06 -11.28
C ALA A 12 -3.84 -5.92 -9.98
N PHE A 13 -4.35 -7.02 -9.42
CA PHE A 13 -5.04 -7.00 -8.12
C PHE A 13 -4.10 -6.61 -6.97
N ALA A 14 -2.85 -7.08 -6.97
CA ALA A 14 -1.88 -6.71 -5.94
C ALA A 14 -1.57 -5.21 -5.96
N GLU A 15 -1.46 -4.62 -7.15
CA GLU A 15 -1.23 -3.19 -7.34
C GLU A 15 -2.46 -2.36 -7.00
N ALA A 16 -3.66 -2.83 -7.35
CA ALA A 16 -4.91 -2.20 -6.94
C ALA A 16 -5.05 -2.20 -5.41
N PHE A 17 -4.69 -3.30 -4.73
CA PHE A 17 -4.68 -3.34 -3.27
C PHE A 17 -3.60 -2.44 -2.66
N PHE A 18 -2.46 -2.25 -3.32
CA PHE A 18 -1.44 -1.30 -2.83
C PHE A 18 -1.93 0.14 -2.90
N ILE A 19 -2.51 0.54 -4.04
CA ILE A 19 -3.14 1.85 -4.20
C ILE A 19 -4.30 2.02 -3.20
N GLY A 20 -5.11 0.98 -3.01
CA GLY A 20 -6.15 0.96 -1.99
C GLY A 20 -5.60 1.18 -0.58
N ASN A 21 -4.45 0.56 -0.25
CA ASN A 21 -3.80 0.74 1.05
C ASN A 21 -3.23 2.15 1.26
N LEU A 22 -2.80 2.81 0.19
CA LEU A 22 -2.39 4.21 0.24
C LEU A 22 -3.55 5.15 0.59
N LEU A 23 -4.76 4.88 0.06
CA LEU A 23 -5.95 5.69 0.31
C LEU A 23 -6.62 5.36 1.65
N PHE A 24 -6.66 4.08 2.00
CA PHE A 24 -7.31 3.56 3.19
C PHE A 24 -6.41 2.52 3.86
N VAL A 25 -5.57 2.99 4.79
CA VAL A 25 -4.67 2.13 5.55
C VAL A 25 -5.50 1.12 6.36
N GLY A 26 -5.15 -0.17 6.26
CA GLY A 26 -5.77 -1.24 7.06
C GLY A 26 -6.35 -2.38 6.23
N ALA A 27 -7.61 -2.27 5.81
CA ALA A 27 -8.33 -3.36 5.14
C ALA A 27 -7.61 -3.86 3.86
N PHE A 28 -7.06 -2.92 3.08
CA PHE A 28 -6.30 -3.26 1.87
C PHE A 28 -4.92 -3.84 2.16
N TYR A 29 -4.26 -3.44 3.26
CA TYR A 29 -3.03 -4.11 3.73
C TYR A 29 -3.28 -5.58 4.04
N LEU A 30 -4.38 -5.86 4.76
CA LEU A 30 -4.78 -7.23 5.09
C LEU A 30 -5.15 -8.02 3.84
N ALA A 31 -5.89 -7.42 2.91
CA ALA A 31 -6.23 -8.04 1.63
C ALA A 31 -4.98 -8.43 0.81
N LEU A 32 -3.95 -7.57 0.81
CA LEU A 32 -2.66 -7.84 0.16
C LEU A 32 -1.91 -9.01 0.79
N TRP A 33 -1.91 -9.08 2.13
CA TRP A 33 -1.35 -10.22 2.86
C TRP A 33 -2.10 -11.52 2.58
N VAL A 34 -3.43 -11.48 2.52
CA VAL A 34 -4.26 -12.63 2.14
C VAL A 34 -3.94 -13.07 0.71
N LEU A 35 -3.87 -12.13 -0.23
CA LEU A 35 -3.49 -12.42 -1.62
C LEU A 35 -2.09 -13.03 -1.71
N TYR A 36 -1.14 -12.55 -0.90
CA TYR A 36 0.20 -13.10 -0.78
C TYR A 36 0.19 -14.55 -0.32
N LEU A 37 -0.48 -14.85 0.78
CA LEU A 37 -0.52 -16.22 1.30
C LEU A 37 -1.22 -17.19 0.35
N LEU A 38 -2.28 -16.76 -0.32
CA LEU A 38 -3.06 -17.61 -1.22
C LEU A 38 -2.39 -17.85 -2.58
N ARG A 39 -1.76 -16.84 -3.18
CA ARG A 39 -1.30 -16.90 -4.57
C ARG A 39 0.22 -17.03 -4.72
N TYR A 40 1.03 -16.73 -3.70
CA TYR A 40 2.49 -16.70 -3.84
C TYR A 40 3.09 -18.02 -4.36
N LYS A 41 2.63 -19.17 -3.86
CA LYS A 41 3.15 -20.50 -4.30
C LYS A 41 2.72 -20.91 -5.71
N GLN A 42 1.62 -20.36 -6.22
CA GLN A 42 1.04 -20.72 -7.52
C GLN A 42 1.33 -19.68 -8.62
N ALA A 43 1.82 -18.51 -8.22
CA ALA A 43 2.11 -17.37 -9.07
C ALA A 43 3.40 -17.56 -9.89
N SER A 44 3.40 -17.00 -11.10
CA SER A 44 4.62 -16.90 -11.93
C SER A 44 5.72 -16.08 -11.23
N ALA A 45 6.98 -16.27 -11.65
CA ALA A 45 8.11 -15.50 -11.10
C ALA A 45 7.95 -13.98 -11.25
N ILE A 46 7.30 -13.52 -12.34
CA ILE A 46 6.97 -12.11 -12.56
C ILE A 46 5.91 -11.66 -11.55
N THR A 47 4.79 -12.37 -11.46
CA THR A 47 3.72 -12.06 -10.50
C THR A 47 4.24 -12.04 -9.07
N GLN A 48 5.10 -12.98 -8.66
CA GLN A 48 5.73 -12.98 -7.33
C GLN A 48 6.56 -11.73 -7.05
N ARG A 49 7.26 -11.18 -8.07
CA ARG A 49 8.05 -9.96 -7.95
C ARG A 49 7.15 -8.74 -7.74
N HIS A 50 6.10 -8.57 -8.55
CA HIS A 50 5.12 -7.49 -8.36
C HIS A 50 4.45 -7.59 -7.00
N LEU A 51 4.08 -8.81 -6.58
CA LEU A 51 3.45 -9.06 -5.30
C LEU A 51 4.34 -8.68 -4.10
N LYS A 52 5.64 -9.01 -4.18
CA LYS A 52 6.62 -8.59 -3.16
C LYS A 52 6.82 -7.08 -3.17
N GLN A 53 6.94 -6.47 -4.35
CA GLN A 53 7.11 -5.02 -4.48
C GLN A 53 5.94 -4.25 -3.87
N THR A 54 4.71 -4.65 -4.17
CA THR A 54 3.51 -4.04 -3.59
C THR A 54 3.37 -4.31 -2.10
N LEU A 55 3.73 -5.50 -1.62
CA LEU A 55 3.73 -5.80 -0.18
C LEU A 55 4.77 -4.97 0.59
N ILE A 56 5.98 -4.81 0.05
CA ILE A 56 7.04 -3.97 0.63
C ILE A 56 6.61 -2.50 0.61
N GLY A 57 6.13 -2.00 -0.54
CA GLY A 57 5.64 -0.64 -0.69
C GLY A 57 4.51 -0.34 0.30
N SER A 58 3.54 -1.26 0.42
CA SER A 58 2.44 -1.15 1.39
C SER A 58 2.93 -1.15 2.83
N THR A 59 3.93 -1.98 3.16
CA THR A 59 4.48 -2.07 4.52
C THR A 59 5.23 -0.79 4.88
N ILE A 60 6.00 -0.22 3.95
CA ILE A 60 6.71 1.04 4.15
C ILE A 60 5.72 2.18 4.35
N SER A 61 4.74 2.34 3.45
CA SER A 61 3.75 3.42 3.55
C SER A 61 2.91 3.31 4.83
N THR A 62 2.48 2.09 5.18
CA THR A 62 1.73 1.82 6.43
C THR A 62 2.58 2.11 7.66
N SER A 63 3.86 1.74 7.66
CA SER A 63 4.77 2.01 8.77
C SER A 63 4.97 3.51 8.98
N ILE A 64 5.14 4.28 7.89
CA ILE A 64 5.25 5.75 7.98
C ILE A 64 3.96 6.35 8.53
N PHE A 65 2.81 5.92 8.02
CA PHE A 65 1.50 6.36 8.51
C PHE A 65 1.35 6.09 10.02
N LEU A 66 1.63 4.86 10.47
CA LEU A 66 1.54 4.49 11.87
C LEU A 66 2.54 5.27 12.74
N ALA A 67 3.79 5.42 12.31
CA ALA A 67 4.81 6.15 13.06
C ALA A 67 4.41 7.61 13.30
N ILE A 68 3.87 8.29 12.29
CA ILE A 68 3.41 9.67 12.41
C ILE A 68 2.18 9.76 13.32
N ASN A 69 1.19 8.89 13.15
CA ASN A 69 -0.02 8.91 14.00
C ASN A 69 0.32 8.59 15.47
N ILE A 70 1.22 7.64 15.72
CA ILE A 70 1.73 7.33 17.07
C ILE A 70 2.46 8.54 17.65
N PHE A 71 3.33 9.20 16.87
CA PHE A 71 4.04 10.40 17.32
C PHE A 71 3.08 11.53 17.70
N ILE A 72 2.02 11.75 16.91
CA ILE A 72 0.99 12.76 17.19
C ILE A 72 0.18 12.40 18.44
N MET A 73 -0.14 11.11 18.61
CA MET A 73 -0.82 10.63 19.82
C MET A 73 0.03 10.88 21.07
N LEU A 74 1.33 10.55 21.02
CA LEU A 74 2.27 10.76 22.14
C LEU A 74 2.50 12.25 22.45
N THR A 75 2.46 13.12 21.45
CA THR A 75 2.63 14.57 21.61
C THR A 75 1.32 15.31 21.91
N SER A 76 0.20 14.59 22.11
CA SER A 76 -1.15 15.17 22.24
C SER A 76 -1.55 16.08 21.08
N GLY A 77 -0.93 15.91 19.90
CA GLY A 77 -1.12 16.76 18.73
C GLY A 77 -2.56 16.73 18.17
N TYR A 78 -3.32 15.66 18.42
CA TYR A 78 -4.75 15.59 18.06
C TYR A 78 -5.62 16.64 18.77
N ALA A 79 -5.14 17.26 19.86
CA ALA A 79 -5.84 18.37 20.50
C ALA A 79 -5.75 19.68 19.69
N SER A 80 -4.86 19.78 18.70
CA SER A 80 -4.63 20.99 17.91
C SER A 80 -5.09 20.81 16.47
N VAL A 81 -6.04 21.65 16.05
CA VAL A 81 -6.53 21.71 14.66
C VAL A 81 -5.39 22.02 13.67
N THR A 82 -4.45 22.89 14.07
CA THR A 82 -3.29 23.24 13.23
C THR A 82 -2.36 22.03 13.02
N ALA A 83 -2.16 21.20 14.04
CA ALA A 83 -1.35 19.99 13.91
C ALA A 83 -2.02 18.98 12.97
N LEU A 84 -3.34 18.87 13.01
CA LEU A 84 -4.10 18.03 12.07
C LEU A 84 -4.04 18.55 10.63
N PHE A 85 -4.11 19.86 10.42
CA PHE A 85 -3.94 20.46 9.10
C PHE A 85 -2.54 20.23 8.53
N LEU A 86 -1.49 20.40 9.34
CA LEU A 86 -0.12 20.14 8.92
C LEU A 86 0.12 18.67 8.60
N LEU A 87 -0.50 17.77 9.38
CA LEU A 87 -0.49 16.33 9.13
C LEU A 87 -1.14 15.99 7.78
N GLU A 88 -2.33 16.51 7.54
CA GLU A 88 -3.05 16.28 6.28
C GLU A 88 -2.25 16.81 5.08
N PHE A 89 -1.71 18.03 5.18
CA PHE A 89 -0.88 18.61 4.13
C PHE A 89 0.38 17.78 3.86
N TYR A 90 1.02 17.26 4.91
CA TYR A 90 2.16 16.35 4.77
C TYR A 90 1.76 15.07 4.04
N PHE A 91 0.63 14.45 4.39
CA PHE A 91 0.13 13.26 3.71
C PHE A 91 -0.26 13.54 2.26
N MET A 92 -0.86 14.70 1.96
CA MET A 92 -1.18 15.11 0.58
C MET A 92 0.05 15.25 -0.31
N LEU A 93 1.24 15.54 0.25
CA LEU A 93 2.50 15.58 -0.51
C LEU A 93 3.17 14.21 -0.59
N LEU A 94 3.11 13.44 0.50
CA LEU A 94 3.78 12.14 0.60
C LEU A 94 3.04 11.04 -0.18
N LEU A 95 1.72 10.96 -0.07
CA LEU A 95 0.90 9.91 -0.68
C LEU A 95 1.03 9.84 -2.21
N PRO A 96 1.02 10.97 -2.96
CA PRO A 96 1.19 10.94 -4.41
C PRO A 96 2.51 10.34 -4.88
N LEU A 97 3.59 10.50 -4.12
CA LEU A 97 4.90 9.92 -4.46
C LEU A 97 4.83 8.39 -4.52
N PHE A 98 4.17 7.78 -3.53
CA PHE A 98 3.95 6.33 -3.50
C PHE A 98 2.91 5.89 -4.53
N LEU A 99 1.92 6.73 -4.82
CA LEU A 99 0.88 6.46 -5.83
C LEU A 99 1.48 6.42 -7.25
N VAL A 100 2.42 7.30 -7.58
CA VAL A 100 3.16 7.27 -8.86
C VAL A 100 3.92 5.95 -9.04
N VAL A 101 4.55 5.45 -7.96
CA VAL A 101 5.23 4.15 -7.96
C VAL A 101 4.24 3.00 -8.14
N GLY A 102 3.03 3.11 -7.56
CA GLY A 102 1.96 2.13 -7.73
C GLY A 102 1.41 2.09 -9.16
N ILE A 103 1.21 3.25 -9.79
CA ILE A 103 0.75 3.36 -11.18
C ILE A 103 1.79 2.80 -12.15
N HIS A 104 3.08 3.03 -11.90
CA HIS A 104 4.16 2.45 -12.72
C HIS A 104 4.17 0.91 -12.70
N GLY A 105 3.53 0.25 -11.72
CA GLY A 105 3.37 -1.20 -11.75
C GLY A 105 2.47 -1.69 -12.88
N PHE A 106 1.51 -0.87 -13.31
CA PHE A 106 0.51 -1.20 -14.33
C PHE A 106 1.00 -0.98 -15.78
N THR A 107 2.20 -0.42 -15.98
CA THR A 107 2.80 -0.11 -17.29
C THR A 107 3.95 -1.05 -17.60
#